data_AF-A0A9W4K679-F1
#
_entry.id   AF-A0A9W4K679-F1
#
_cell.length_a   1.000
_cell.length_b   1.000
_cell.length_c   1.000
_cell.angle_alpha   90.00
_cell.angle_beta   90.00
_cell.angle_gamma   90.00
#
_symmetry.space_group_name_H-M   'P 1'
#
loop_
_entity.id
_entity.type
_entity.pdbx_description
1 polymer ?
#
loop_
_entity_poly.entity_id
_entity_poly.type
_entity_poly.pdbx_seq_one_letter_code
_entity_poly.pdbx_strand_id
1 'polypeptide(L)'
;MAVKFVTSTKSLVLRYWPKCSTPPVAARYLNSPTHPIRPKIVDLCGHRERNTLWWRVSVTQLQQSKRVVRSWCARRVRIAVEQALRQQGLDKVGNPLVSESPLRKKLSGTMDIYIQPPCVTDDFERVQKDAHHLISLLLDHESPRK
;
A
#
# COMPACT_ATOMS: atom_id res chain seq x y z
N MET A 1 -3.45 3.75 -16.19
CA MET A 1 -4.55 3.30 -15.30
C MET A 1 -5.09 4.51 -14.56
N ALA A 2 -6.37 4.86 -14.75
CA ALA A 2 -6.97 6.02 -14.09
C ALA A 2 -6.97 5.81 -12.57
N VAL A 3 -6.33 6.72 -11.83
CA VAL A 3 -6.28 6.67 -10.37
C VAL A 3 -7.65 7.04 -9.83
N LYS A 4 -8.23 6.19 -8.98
CA LYS A 4 -9.57 6.45 -8.41
C LYS A 4 -9.49 7.38 -7.20
N PHE A 5 -8.39 7.28 -6.44
CA PHE A 5 -8.22 8.08 -5.23
C PHE A 5 -6.74 8.41 -4.99
N VAL A 6 -6.45 9.67 -4.70
CA VAL A 6 -5.13 10.16 -4.32
C VAL A 6 -5.29 11.10 -3.14
N THR A 7 -4.51 10.88 -2.10
CA THR A 7 -4.42 11.76 -0.95
C THR A 7 -2.98 11.82 -0.46
N SER A 8 -2.63 12.91 0.22
CA SER A 8 -1.27 13.18 0.65
C SER A 8 -1.24 13.85 2.00
N THR A 9 -0.25 13.46 2.80
CA THR A 9 0.24 14.20 3.96
C THR A 9 1.61 14.79 3.61
N LYS A 10 2.24 15.47 4.58
CA LYS A 10 3.62 15.96 4.43
C LYS A 10 4.61 14.84 4.14
N SER A 11 4.38 13.65 4.70
CA SER A 11 5.38 12.58 4.77
C SER A 11 5.03 11.38 3.90
N LEU A 12 3.76 11.23 3.51
CA LEU A 12 3.25 10.08 2.76
C LEU A 12 2.25 10.51 1.68
N VAL A 13 2.29 9.85 0.53
CA VAL A 13 1.27 9.98 -0.52
C VAL A 13 0.66 8.61 -0.78
N LEU A 14 -0.67 8.51 -0.73
CA LEU A 14 -1.42 7.30 -1.01
C LEU A 14 -2.09 7.42 -2.39
N ARG A 15 -1.91 6.40 -3.22
CA ARG A 15 -2.63 6.24 -4.49
C ARG A 15 -3.38 4.92 -4.47
N TYR A 16 -4.64 4.95 -4.84
CA TYR A 16 -5.49 3.77 -4.83
C TYR A 16 -6.24 3.58 -6.15
N TRP A 17 -6.34 2.30 -6.53
CA TRP A 17 -7.11 1.81 -7.65
C TRP A 17 -7.99 0.65 -7.16
N PRO A 18 -9.30 0.63 -7.48
CA PRO A 18 -10.22 -0.42 -7.04
C PRO A 18 -9.93 -1.77 -7.71
N LYS A 19 -9.18 -1.77 -8.83
CA LYS A 19 -8.78 -2.98 -9.55
C LYS A 19 -7.37 -3.38 -9.14
N CYS A 20 -7.18 -4.68 -8.91
CA CYS A 20 -5.86 -5.26 -8.72
C CYS A 20 -5.06 -5.18 -10.02
N SER A 21 -3.90 -4.57 -9.93
CA SER A 21 -3.01 -4.30 -11.05
C SER A 21 -1.63 -4.87 -10.74
N THR A 22 -0.97 -5.33 -11.78
CA THR A 22 0.38 -5.85 -11.65
C THR A 22 1.31 -4.75 -11.15
N PRO A 23 2.02 -4.94 -10.03
CA PRO A 23 2.96 -3.94 -9.54
C PRO A 23 4.05 -3.66 -10.59
N PRO A 24 4.48 -2.39 -10.77
CA PRO A 24 5.54 -2.03 -11.71
C PRO A 24 6.83 -2.85 -11.61
N VAL A 25 7.19 -3.34 -10.41
CA VAL A 25 8.36 -4.22 -10.24
C VAL A 25 8.14 -5.58 -10.90
N ALA A 26 6.96 -6.17 -10.74
CA ALA A 26 6.61 -7.41 -11.42
C ALA A 26 6.49 -7.21 -12.93
N ALA A 27 5.90 -6.09 -13.37
CA ALA A 27 5.76 -5.75 -14.78
C ALA A 27 7.11 -5.70 -15.52
N ARG A 28 8.18 -5.21 -14.86
CA ARG A 28 9.55 -5.21 -15.44
C ARG A 28 10.00 -6.61 -15.85
N TYR A 29 9.77 -7.61 -15.01
CA TYR A 29 10.18 -8.98 -15.28
C TYR A 29 9.23 -9.70 -16.23
N LEU A 30 7.93 -9.42 -16.16
CA LEU A 30 6.95 -9.99 -17.08
C LEU A 30 7.20 -9.55 -18.53
N ASN A 31 7.62 -8.29 -18.71
CA ASN A 31 7.96 -7.70 -20.01
C ASN A 31 9.36 -8.07 -20.52
N SER A 32 10.14 -8.86 -19.77
CA SER A 32 11.49 -9.30 -20.17
C SER A 32 11.53 -10.83 -20.27
N PRO A 33 11.20 -11.40 -21.44
CA PRO A 33 11.06 -12.86 -21.63
C PRO A 33 12.29 -13.67 -21.21
N THR A 34 13.49 -13.11 -21.38
CA THR A 34 14.77 -13.74 -21.11
C THR A 34 15.23 -13.64 -19.66
N HIS A 35 14.51 -12.90 -18.81
CA HIS A 35 14.94 -12.68 -17.43
C HIS A 35 14.81 -13.96 -16.58
N PRO A 36 15.85 -14.41 -15.87
CA PRO A 36 15.84 -15.70 -15.16
C PRO A 36 14.79 -15.78 -14.05
N ILE A 37 14.44 -14.64 -13.43
CA ILE A 37 13.39 -14.57 -12.38
C ILE A 37 11.96 -14.61 -12.98
N ARG A 38 11.79 -14.41 -14.30
CA ARG A 38 10.47 -14.30 -14.93
C ARG A 38 9.54 -15.48 -14.64
N PRO A 39 9.94 -16.77 -14.75
CA PRO A 39 9.05 -17.89 -14.50
C PRO A 39 8.38 -17.81 -13.11
N LYS A 40 9.17 -17.47 -12.08
CA LYS A 40 8.68 -17.25 -10.71
C LYS A 40 7.69 -16.09 -10.61
N ILE A 41 7.92 -14.99 -11.33
CA ILE A 41 7.02 -13.82 -11.29
C ILE A 41 5.72 -14.09 -12.04
N VAL A 42 5.78 -14.81 -13.17
CA VAL A 42 4.59 -15.27 -13.91
C VAL A 42 3.72 -16.12 -12.99
N ASP A 43 4.33 -17.11 -12.34
CA ASP A 43 3.67 -18.00 -11.40
C ASP A 43 3.04 -17.23 -10.22
N LEU A 44 3.84 -16.37 -9.57
CA LEU A 44 3.37 -15.57 -8.43
C LEU A 44 2.24 -14.60 -8.81
N CYS A 45 2.32 -13.94 -9.97
CA CYS A 45 1.27 -13.04 -10.42
C CYS A 45 0.02 -13.78 -10.93
N GLY A 46 0.18 -14.98 -11.48
CA GLY A 46 -0.92 -15.84 -11.94
C GLY A 46 -1.77 -16.38 -10.79
N HIS A 47 -1.12 -16.81 -9.71
CA HIS A 47 -1.78 -17.43 -8.55
C HIS A 47 -2.23 -16.44 -7.46
N ARG A 48 -1.92 -15.14 -7.60
CA ARG A 48 -2.28 -14.15 -6.58
C ARG A 48 -3.78 -13.83 -6.62
N GLU A 49 -4.45 -13.97 -5.47
CA GLU A 49 -5.87 -13.66 -5.34
C GLU A 49 -6.19 -12.20 -5.69
N ARG A 50 -7.04 -11.99 -6.70
CA ARG A 50 -7.41 -10.65 -7.19
C ARG A 50 -8.46 -9.95 -6.33
N ASN A 51 -9.12 -10.67 -5.43
CA ASN A 51 -10.12 -10.11 -4.52
C ASN A 51 -9.49 -9.57 -3.23
N THR A 52 -8.17 -9.38 -3.16
CA THR A 52 -7.49 -8.87 -1.95
C THR A 52 -6.88 -7.49 -2.20
N LEU A 53 -6.52 -6.79 -1.13
CA LEU A 53 -5.75 -5.55 -1.22
C LEU A 53 -4.28 -5.87 -1.56
N TRP A 54 -3.84 -5.39 -2.71
CA TRP A 54 -2.45 -5.45 -3.14
C TRP A 54 -1.80 -4.11 -2.86
N TRP A 55 -0.99 -4.03 -1.82
CA TRP A 55 -0.35 -2.78 -1.48
C TRP A 55 1.16 -2.88 -1.36
N ARG A 56 1.82 -1.73 -1.50
CA ARG A 56 3.27 -1.62 -1.36
C ARG A 56 3.66 -0.23 -0.88
N VAL A 57 4.87 -0.17 -0.32
CA VAL A 57 5.53 1.08 0.03
C VAL A 57 6.67 1.33 -0.96
N SER A 58 6.61 2.46 -1.64
CA SER A 58 7.58 2.94 -2.61
C SER A 58 8.55 3.94 -1.97
N VAL A 59 9.85 3.68 -2.15
CA VAL A 59 10.96 4.56 -1.72
C VAL A 59 11.53 5.39 -2.87
N THR A 60 10.78 5.54 -3.97
CA THR A 60 11.27 6.21 -5.18
C THR A 60 11.66 7.67 -4.96
N GLN A 61 11.07 8.36 -3.99
CA GLN A 61 11.46 9.74 -3.66
C GLN A 61 12.68 9.82 -2.72
N LEU A 62 13.17 8.70 -2.22
CA LEU A 62 14.32 8.63 -1.30
C LEU A 62 15.58 8.08 -1.97
N GLN A 63 15.68 8.10 -3.31
CA GLN A 63 16.81 7.49 -4.04
C GLN A 63 18.16 8.11 -3.66
N GLN A 64 18.17 9.40 -3.30
CA GLN A 64 19.37 10.10 -2.83
C GLN A 64 19.80 9.69 -1.42
N SER A 65 18.90 9.14 -0.60
CA SER A 65 19.22 8.69 0.75
C SER A 65 19.95 7.34 0.74
N LYS A 66 20.79 7.08 1.75
CA LYS A 66 21.48 5.78 1.90
C LYS A 66 20.50 4.60 1.94
N ARG A 67 20.91 3.42 1.47
CA ARG A 67 20.09 2.19 1.46
C ARG A 67 19.49 1.87 2.83
N VAL A 68 20.26 2.04 3.90
CA VAL A 68 19.82 1.80 5.28
C VAL A 68 18.64 2.71 5.63
N VAL A 69 18.72 3.99 5.29
CA VAL A 69 17.65 4.98 5.52
C VAL A 69 16.40 4.61 4.75
N ARG A 70 16.52 4.26 3.46
CA ARG A 70 15.37 3.82 2.64
C ARG A 70 14.69 2.59 3.22
N SER A 71 15.47 1.59 3.63
CA SER A 71 14.95 0.35 4.25
C SER A 71 14.24 0.63 5.57
N TRP A 72 14.84 1.46 6.42
CA TRP A 72 14.31 1.86 7.71
C TRP A 72 12.98 2.63 7.57
N CYS A 73 12.91 3.63 6.69
CA CYS A 73 11.68 4.37 6.41
C CYS A 73 10.59 3.44 5.88
N ALA A 74 10.91 2.58 4.89
CA ALA A 74 9.94 1.64 4.35
C ALA A 74 9.41 0.66 5.40
N ARG A 75 10.26 0.19 6.32
CA ARG A 75 9.83 -0.70 7.41
C ARG A 75 8.86 0.02 8.34
N ARG A 76 9.18 1.22 8.80
CA ARG A 76 8.32 2.02 9.69
C ARG A 76 6.97 2.32 9.05
N VAL A 77 6.97 2.75 7.80
CA VAL A 77 5.72 3.03 7.06
C VAL A 77 4.87 1.78 6.88
N ARG A 78 5.47 0.61 6.57
CA ARG A 78 4.70 -0.65 6.50
C ARG A 78 4.03 -0.99 7.83
N ILE A 79 4.77 -0.90 8.94
CA ILE A 79 4.23 -1.17 10.27
C ILE A 79 3.07 -0.20 10.59
N ALA A 80 3.27 1.09 10.33
CA ALA A 80 2.25 2.11 10.57
C ALA A 80 0.97 1.86 9.75
N VAL A 81 1.11 1.47 8.48
CA VAL A 81 -0.03 1.16 7.60
C VAL A 81 -0.75 -0.11 8.02
N GLU A 82 -0.01 -1.17 8.39
CA GLU A 82 -0.60 -2.40 8.91
C GLU A 82 -1.37 -2.14 10.22
N GLN A 83 -0.83 -1.30 11.10
CA GLN A 83 -1.51 -0.88 12.33
C GLN A 83 -2.77 -0.06 12.03
N ALA A 84 -2.70 0.88 11.08
CA ALA A 84 -3.85 1.67 10.66
C ALA A 84 -4.96 0.78 10.06
N LEU A 85 -4.62 -0.19 9.21
CA LEU A 85 -5.59 -1.15 8.66
C LEU A 85 -6.25 -1.98 9.77
N ARG A 86 -5.46 -2.47 10.72
CA ARG A 86 -5.97 -3.27 11.86
C ARG A 86 -6.87 -2.46 12.79
N GLN A 87 -6.54 -1.21 13.07
CA GLN A 87 -7.40 -0.29 13.82
C GLN A 87 -8.73 -0.05 13.11
N GLN A 88 -8.70 -0.07 11.78
CA GLN A 88 -9.88 -0.04 10.93
C GLN A 88 -10.50 -1.42 10.69
N GLY A 89 -10.15 -2.43 11.50
CA GLY A 89 -10.77 -3.76 11.49
C GLY A 89 -10.46 -4.59 10.25
N LEU A 90 -9.41 -4.24 9.52
CA LEU A 90 -8.96 -4.94 8.31
C LEU A 90 -7.62 -5.64 8.57
N ASP A 91 -7.45 -6.83 8.01
CA ASP A 91 -6.16 -7.48 7.92
C ASP A 91 -5.25 -6.79 6.88
N LYS A 92 -3.97 -7.13 6.87
CA LYS A 92 -2.96 -6.65 5.91
C LYS A 92 -3.34 -6.84 4.44
N VAL A 93 -4.25 -7.76 4.14
CA VAL A 93 -4.77 -8.05 2.79
C VAL A 93 -6.14 -7.41 2.52
N GLY A 94 -6.63 -6.54 3.41
CA GLY A 94 -7.90 -5.81 3.25
C GLY A 94 -9.16 -6.63 3.52
N ASN A 95 -9.02 -7.85 4.06
CA ASN A 95 -10.16 -8.63 4.54
C ASN A 95 -10.59 -8.14 5.93
N PRO A 96 -11.89 -8.11 6.27
CA PRO A 96 -12.34 -7.83 7.63
C PRO A 96 -11.79 -8.85 8.63
N LEU A 97 -11.37 -8.39 9.81
CA LEU A 97 -11.03 -9.27 10.93
C LEU A 97 -12.34 -9.86 11.47
N VAL A 98 -12.46 -11.19 11.44
CA VAL A 98 -13.67 -11.93 11.87
C VAL A 98 -13.86 -11.76 13.39
N SER A 99 -14.51 -10.68 13.80
CA SER A 99 -15.21 -10.54 15.09
C SER A 99 -15.91 -9.18 15.27
N GLU A 100 -15.63 -8.17 14.45
CA GLU A 100 -16.18 -6.82 14.67
C GLU A 100 -16.96 -6.34 13.45
N SER A 101 -18.28 -6.49 13.55
CA SER A 101 -19.31 -5.86 12.70
C SER A 101 -19.52 -6.45 11.30
N PRO A 102 -20.73 -6.99 11.01
CA PRO A 102 -21.14 -7.39 9.65
C PRO A 102 -21.26 -6.21 8.65
N LEU A 103 -20.87 -4.98 9.03
CA LEU A 103 -20.95 -3.77 8.21
C LEU A 103 -19.62 -3.30 7.63
N ARG A 104 -18.46 -3.86 8.03
CA ARG A 104 -17.18 -3.40 7.47
C ARG A 104 -16.91 -4.04 6.11
N LYS A 105 -16.94 -3.18 5.08
CA LYS A 105 -16.71 -3.56 3.69
C LYS A 105 -15.26 -3.97 3.48
N LYS A 106 -15.07 -5.11 2.81
CA LYS A 106 -13.76 -5.58 2.36
C LYS A 106 -13.09 -4.56 1.44
N LEU A 107 -11.81 -4.29 1.68
CA LEU A 107 -10.99 -3.42 0.84
C LEU A 107 -10.19 -4.29 -0.14
N SER A 108 -10.39 -4.08 -1.45
CA SER A 108 -9.71 -4.83 -2.51
C SER A 108 -9.25 -3.88 -3.61
N GLY A 109 -8.10 -4.17 -4.23
CA GLY A 109 -7.56 -3.31 -5.27
C GLY A 109 -6.06 -3.13 -5.12
N THR A 110 -5.51 -2.12 -5.76
CA THR A 110 -4.09 -1.76 -5.64
C THR A 110 -3.93 -0.49 -4.83
N MET A 111 -3.03 -0.49 -3.84
CA MET A 111 -2.68 0.70 -3.06
C MET A 111 -1.16 0.93 -3.05
N ASP A 112 -0.72 2.06 -3.59
CA ASP A 112 0.67 2.47 -3.57
C ASP A 112 0.88 3.60 -2.57
N ILE A 113 1.84 3.42 -1.67
CA ILE A 113 2.21 4.40 -0.66
C ILE A 113 3.60 4.90 -0.98
N TYR A 114 3.73 6.19 -1.29
CA TYR A 114 5.00 6.83 -1.59
C TYR A 114 5.49 7.57 -0.36
N ILE A 115 6.70 7.24 0.07
CA ILE A 115 7.38 7.97 1.15
C ILE A 115 7.92 9.27 0.59
N GLN A 116 7.64 10.39 1.26
CA GLN A 116 8.21 11.70 0.93
C GLN A 116 9.48 11.97 1.77
N PRO A 117 10.41 12.81 1.28
CA PRO A 117 11.65 13.14 2.00
C PRO A 117 11.49 13.53 3.48
N PRO A 118 10.47 14.29 3.90
CA PRO A 118 10.27 14.64 5.31
C PRO A 118 10.15 13.45 6.26
N CYS A 119 9.65 12.30 5.78
CA CYS A 119 9.47 11.09 6.58
C CYS A 119 10.79 10.56 7.19
N VAL A 120 11.95 10.94 6.63
CA VAL A 120 13.26 10.51 7.13
C VAL A 120 13.54 11.10 8.52
N THR A 121 13.12 12.35 8.75
CA THR A 121 13.36 13.07 10.00
C THR A 121 12.17 12.97 10.97
N ASP A 122 11.01 12.53 10.50
CA ASP A 122 9.81 12.44 11.35
C ASP A 122 9.86 11.29 12.35
N ASP A 123 9.33 11.57 13.54
CA ASP A 123 9.11 10.58 14.59
C ASP A 123 8.07 9.52 14.19
N PHE A 124 8.15 8.36 14.83
CA PHE A 124 7.30 7.23 14.44
C PHE A 124 5.83 7.49 14.72
N GLU A 125 5.51 8.17 15.81
CA GLU A 125 4.14 8.59 16.14
C GLU A 125 3.54 9.48 15.05
N ARG A 126 4.36 10.37 14.46
CA ARG A 126 3.92 11.23 13.36
C ARG A 126 3.59 10.40 12.12
N VAL A 127 4.46 9.46 11.77
CA VAL A 127 4.24 8.54 10.63
C VAL A 127 3.01 7.67 10.86
N GLN A 128 2.75 7.22 12.08
CA GLN A 128 1.53 6.48 12.45
C GLN A 128 0.27 7.34 12.28
N LYS A 129 0.27 8.57 12.77
CA LYS A 129 -0.85 9.51 12.62
C LYS A 129 -1.15 9.80 11.15
N ASP A 130 -0.11 10.06 10.36
CA ASP A 130 -0.25 10.31 8.92
C ASP A 130 -0.80 9.06 8.20
N ALA A 131 -0.29 7.85 8.51
CA ALA A 131 -0.80 6.61 7.95
C ALA A 131 -2.26 6.34 8.32
N HIS A 132 -2.62 6.53 9.60
CA HIS A 132 -4.00 6.37 10.07
C HIS A 132 -4.95 7.33 9.33
N HIS A 133 -4.59 8.62 9.26
CA HIS A 133 -5.38 9.62 8.55
C HIS A 133 -5.60 9.26 7.07
N LEU A 134 -4.55 8.83 6.36
CA LEU A 134 -4.66 8.43 4.95
C LEU A 134 -5.58 7.23 4.75
N ILE A 135 -5.51 6.22 5.63
CA ILE A 135 -6.35 5.03 5.55
C ILE A 135 -7.81 5.37 5.88
N SER A 136 -8.07 6.20 6.91
CA SER A 136 -9.43 6.66 7.21
C SER A 136 -10.06 7.37 6.01
N LEU A 137 -9.35 8.32 5.39
CA LEU A 137 -9.85 9.02 4.20
C LEU A 137 -10.14 8.08 3.02
N LEU A 138 -9.30 7.06 2.82
CA LEU A 138 -9.53 6.05 1.78
C LEU A 138 -10.81 5.25 2.04
N LEU A 139 -11.03 4.82 3.29
CA LEU A 139 -12.21 4.03 3.65
C LEU A 139 -13.48 4.87 3.59
N ASP A 140 -13.43 6.13 4.01
CA ASP A 140 -14.55 7.07 3.90
C ASP A 140 -14.95 7.30 2.43
N HIS A 141 -13.97 7.35 1.52
CA HIS A 141 -14.22 7.48 0.08
C HIS A 141 -14.83 6.20 -0.53
N GLU A 142 -14.46 5.01 -0.07
CA GLU A 142 -15.01 3.74 -0.57
C GLU A 142 -16.34 3.34 0.08
N SER A 143 -16.72 4.00 1.18
CA SER A 143 -18.06 3.91 1.75
C SER A 143 -19.04 4.66 0.85
N PRO A 144 -20.15 4.03 0.40
CA PRO A 144 -21.16 4.75 -0.35
C PRO A 144 -21.70 5.89 0.51
N ARG A 145 -21.75 7.11 -0.04
CA ARG A 145 -22.61 8.16 0.51
C ARG A 145 -24.03 7.57 0.50
N LYS A 146 -24.62 7.44 1.69
CA LYS A 146 -26.04 7.10 1.85
C LYS A 146 -26.90 8.15 1.16
#